data_AF-A0A375A6H0-F1
#
_entry.id   AF-A0A375A6H0-F1
#
_cell.length_a   1.000
_cell.length_b   1.000
_cell.length_c   1.000
_cell.angle_alpha   90.00
_cell.angle_beta   90.00
_cell.angle_gamma   90.00
#
_symmetry.space_group_name_H-M   'P 1'
#
loop_
_entity.id
_entity.type
_entity.pdbx_description
1 polymer ?
#
loop_
_entity_poly.entity_id
_entity_poly.type
_entity_poly.pdbx_seq_one_letter_code
_entity_poly.pdbx_strand_id
1 'polypeptide(L)' 'MRDGSTWVFVEVRYRRNSVFGSAAASVTRQKQRHLLHAAALWLLHQGQSFDTADCRFDVLAVTGTQVEWLPNAFGQPD' A
#
# COMPACT_ATOMS: atom_id res chain seq x y z
N MET A 1 9.05 -0.03 5.06
CA MET A 1 9.44 -0.61 6.37
C MET A 1 9.80 -2.08 6.17
N ARG A 2 10.33 -2.78 7.18
CA ARG A 2 10.44 -4.25 7.16
C ARG A 2 9.58 -4.86 8.26
N ASP A 3 8.98 -6.00 7.95
CA ASP A 3 8.31 -6.90 8.89
C ASP A 3 8.93 -8.29 8.69
N GLY A 4 9.88 -8.65 9.56
CA GLY A 4 10.76 -9.80 9.32
C GLY A 4 11.55 -9.67 8.01
N SER A 5 11.41 -10.65 7.12
CA SER A 5 12.01 -10.64 5.77
C SER A 5 11.19 -9.86 4.73
N THR A 6 9.95 -9.48 5.05
CA THR A 6 9.03 -8.85 4.11
C THR A 6 9.27 -7.34 4.01
N TRP A 7 9.41 -6.84 2.79
CA TRP A 7 9.31 -5.41 2.51
C TRP A 7 7.86 -4.99 2.54
N VAL A 8 7.54 -4.02 3.39
CA VAL A 8 6.18 -3.49 3.48
C VAL A 8 6.14 -2.06 2.96
N PHE A 9 5.35 -1.88 1.91
CA PHE A 9 5.03 -0.60 1.28
C PHE A 9 3.65 -0.17 1.74
N VAL A 10 3.52 1.05 2.27
CA VAL A 10 2.28 1.51 2.92
C VAL A 10 1.76 2.76 2.22
N GLU A 11 0.52 2.71 1.71
CA GLU A 11 -0.22 3.92 1.30
C GLU A 11 -1.02 4.43 2.50
N VAL A 12 -0.74 5.66 2.94
CA VAL A 12 -1.51 6.33 4.01
C VAL A 12 -2.52 7.27 3.39
N ARG A 13 -3.81 7.09 3.71
CA ARG A 13 -4.90 7.94 3.21
C ARG A 13 -5.64 8.59 4.36
N TYR A 14 -5.83 9.90 4.27
CA TYR A 14 -6.69 10.64 5.19
C TYR A 14 -7.92 11.18 4.46
N ARG A 15 -9.08 11.10 5.11
CA ARG A 15 -10.28 11.88 4.80
C ARG A 15 -10.86 12.46 6.08
N ARG A 16 -11.37 13.69 6.02
CA ARG A 16 -12.05 14.32 7.16
C ARG A 16 -13.31 13.56 7.58
N ASN A 17 -14.08 13.09 6.62
CA ASN A 17 -15.33 12.36 6.82
C ASN A 17 -15.57 11.36 5.68
N SER A 18 -16.59 10.52 5.81
CA SER A 18 -16.97 9.47 4.86
C SER A 18 -18.03 9.87 3.83
N VAL A 19 -18.31 11.18 3.67
CA VAL A 19 -19.38 11.69 2.77
C VAL A 19 -19.20 11.21 1.32
N PHE A 20 -17.95 11.01 0.89
CA PHE A 20 -17.60 10.49 -0.44
C PHE A 20 -16.90 9.12 -0.36
N GLY A 21 -17.30 8.31 0.62
CA GLY A 21 -16.67 7.03 0.94
C GLY A 21 -15.52 7.15 1.93
N SER A 22 -15.09 6.00 2.46
CA SER A 22 -14.00 5.91 3.43
C SER A 22 -12.65 6.30 2.83
N ALA A 23 -11.66 6.56 3.69
CA ALA A 23 -10.28 6.72 3.24
C ALA A 23 -9.75 5.47 2.51
N ALA A 24 -10.13 4.26 2.95
CA ALA A 24 -9.78 3.01 2.28
C ALA A 24 -10.32 2.95 0.84
N ALA A 25 -11.59 3.33 0.64
CA ALA A 25 -12.20 3.42 -0.70
C ALA A 25 -11.50 4.41 -1.64
N SER A 26 -10.66 5.31 -1.10
CA SER A 26 -9.87 6.24 -1.93
C SER A 26 -8.64 5.60 -2.56
N VAL A 27 -8.26 4.38 -2.18
CA VAL A 27 -7.15 3.61 -2.76
C VAL A 27 -7.62 2.93 -4.04
N THR A 28 -7.77 3.74 -5.09
CA THR A 28 -8.21 3.27 -6.41
C THR A 28 -7.15 2.39 -7.08
N ARG A 29 -7.54 1.59 -8.08
CA ARG A 29 -6.60 0.79 -8.90
C ARG A 29 -5.43 1.61 -9.45
N GLN A 30 -5.68 2.87 -9.83
CA GLN A 30 -4.61 3.76 -10.28
C GLN A 30 -3.57 4.04 -9.19
N LYS A 31 -4.00 4.26 -7.94
CA LYS A 31 -3.09 4.44 -6.81
C LYS A 31 -2.34 3.16 -6.46
N GLN A 32 -3.04 2.02 -6.50
CA GLN A 32 -2.41 0.71 -6.30
C GLN A 32 -1.29 0.48 -7.31
N ARG A 33 -1.55 0.71 -8.61
CA ARG A 33 -0.55 0.60 -9.68
C ARG A 33 0.63 1.55 -9.48
N HIS A 34 0.37 2.78 -9.03
CA HIS A 34 1.44 3.73 -8.74
C HIS A 34 2.33 3.20 -7.60
N LEU A 35 1.76 2.69 -6.51
CA LEU A 35 2.55 2.13 -5.42
C LEU A 35 3.34 0.88 -5.84
N LEU A 36 2.73 0.01 -6.65
CA LEU A 36 3.41 -1.16 -7.24
C LEU A 36 4.62 -0.72 -8.08
N HIS A 37 4.48 0.28 -8.95
CA HIS A 37 5.58 0.79 -9.76
C HIS A 37 6.69 1.42 -8.89
N ALA A 38 6.31 2.22 -7.88
CA ALA A 38 7.25 2.82 -6.96
C ALA A 38 8.04 1.74 -6.18
N ALA A 39 7.35 0.70 -5.72
CA ALA A 39 7.97 -0.44 -5.06
C ALA A 39 8.92 -1.21 -5.98
N ALA A 40 8.53 -1.46 -7.24
CA ALA A 40 9.39 -2.12 -8.22
C ALA A 40 10.70 -1.35 -8.45
N LEU A 41 10.61 -0.02 -8.64
CA LEU A 41 11.79 0.85 -8.80
C LEU A 41 12.63 0.88 -7.53
N TRP A 42 12.00 0.89 -6.37
CA TRP A 42 12.70 0.88 -5.10
C TRP A 42 13.46 -0.44 -4.90
N LEU A 43 12.84 -1.58 -5.19
CA LEU A 43 13.46 -2.91 -5.12
C LEU A 43 14.64 -3.04 -6.09
N LEU A 44 14.51 -2.49 -7.30
CA LEU A 44 15.60 -2.48 -8.28
C LEU A 44 16.86 -1.82 -7.71
N HIS A 45 16.71 -0.71 -6.98
CA HIS A 45 17.84 -0.05 -6.29
C HIS A 45 18.41 -0.89 -5.13
N GLN A 46 17.64 -1.85 -4.61
CA GLN A 46 18.12 -2.83 -3.63
C GLN A 46 18.74 -4.08 -4.28
N GLY A 47 18.83 -4.14 -5.62
CA GLY A 47 19.25 -5.35 -6.33
C GLY A 47 18.24 -6.50 -6.25
N GLN A 48 16.96 -6.18 -6.02
CA GLN A 48 15.87 -7.15 -5.93
C GLN A 48 14.77 -6.85 -6.95
N SER A 49 13.90 -7.83 -7.17
CA SER A 49 12.61 -7.73 -7.85
C SER A 49 11.50 -8.33 -6.97
N PHE A 50 10.25 -8.22 -7.42
CA PHE A 50 9.12 -8.90 -6.79
C PHE A 50 9.26 -10.44 -6.78
N ASP A 51 10.04 -11.02 -7.69
CA ASP A 51 10.30 -12.47 -7.72
C ASP A 51 11.33 -12.92 -6.67
N THR A 52 12.12 -11.98 -6.16
CA THR A 52 13.26 -12.27 -5.26
C THR A 52 13.06 -11.74 -3.84
N ALA A 53 11.95 -11.05 -3.59
CA ALA A 53 11.68 -10.38 -2.33
C ALA A 53 10.22 -10.50 -1.93
N ASP A 54 9.98 -10.96 -0.70
CA ASP A 54 8.66 -10.94 -0.10
C ASP A 54 8.19 -9.49 0.06
N CYS A 55 7.04 -9.17 -0.54
CA CYS A 55 6.49 -7.83 -0.50
C CYS A 55 5.04 -7.84 -0.01
N ARG A 56 4.68 -6.84 0.80
CA ARG A 56 3.31 -6.61 1.25
C ARG A 56 2.93 -5.14 0.99
N PHE A 57 1.72 -4.92 0.47
CA PHE A 57 1.19 -3.58 0.25
C PHE A 57 0.07 -3.32 1.24
N ASP A 58 0.34 -2.46 2.21
CA ASP A 58 -0.60 -2.11 3.26
C ASP A 58 -1.28 -0.78 2.94
N VAL A 59 -2.49 -0.62 3.47
CA VAL A 59 -3.19 0.67 3.50
C VAL A 59 -3.44 1.07 4.94
N LEU A 60 -3.03 2.29 5.31
CA LEU A 60 -3.44 2.92 6.55
C LEU A 60 -4.49 3.99 6.22
N ALA A 61 -5.75 3.68 6.46
CA ALA A 61 -6.88 4.54 6.14
C ALA A 61 -7.37 5.26 7.39
N VAL A 62 -7.35 6.59 7.36
CA VAL A 62 -7.82 7.44 8.45
C VAL A 62 -9.04 8.22 7.99
N THR A 63 -10.19 7.99 8.63
CA THR A 63 -11.44 8.72 8.36
C THR A 63 -11.88 9.46 9.62
N GLY A 64 -11.72 10.78 9.65
CA GLY A 64 -11.87 11.56 10.87
C GLY A 64 -10.84 11.12 11.91
N THR A 65 -11.31 10.56 13.03
CA THR A 65 -10.47 9.99 14.09
C THR A 65 -10.34 8.47 14.02
N GLN A 66 -11.11 7.81 13.13
CA GLN A 66 -11.05 6.36 12.96
C GLN A 66 -9.84 5.98 12.11
N VAL A 67 -9.03 5.05 12.63
CA VAL A 67 -7.87 4.49 11.96
C VAL A 67 -8.16 3.03 11.61
N GLU A 68 -7.91 2.66 10.38
CA GLU A 68 -8.04 1.30 9.86
C GLU A 68 -6.71 0.93 9.18
N TRP A 69 -6.08 -0.14 9.65
CA TRP A 69 -4.90 -0.71 9.00
C TRP A 69 -5.32 -1.99 8.26
N LEU A 70 -5.11 -1.97 6.95
CA LEU A 70 -5.40 -3.07 6.04
C LEU A 70 -4.07 -3.66 5.58
N PRO A 71 -3.56 -4.71 6.25
CA PRO A 71 -2.38 -5.41 5.79
C PRO A 71 -2.67 -6.18 4.51
N ASN A 72 -1.70 -6.21 3.59
CA ASN A 72 -1.84 -6.91 2.29
C ASN A 72 -3.12 -6.53 1.53
N ALA A 73 -3.44 -5.23 1.53
CA ALA A 73 -4.69 -4.69 0.97
C ALA A 73 -4.80 -4.88 -0.55
N PHE A 74 -3.67 -5.03 -1.24
CA PHE A 74 -3.59 -5.37 -2.65
C PHE A 74 -2.23 -6.00 -2.96
N GLY A 75 -2.14 -6.61 -4.14
CA GLY A 75 -0.90 -7.15 -4.69
C GLY A 75 -0.79 -6.85 -6.18
N GLN A 76 0.20 -7.44 -6.82
CA GLN A 76 0.22 -7.49 -8.27
C GLN A 76 -1.02 -8.28 -8.73
N PRO A 77 -1.85 -7.74 -9.65
CA PRO A 77 -2.86 -8.57 -10.29
C PRO A 77 -2.17 -9.68 -11.09
N ASP A 78 -2.73 -10.89 -11.03
CA ASP A 78 -2.30 -12.03 -11.86
C ASP A 78 -2.19 -11.66 -13.35
#